data_AF-A0AAN8AK49-F1
#
_entry.id   AF-A0AAN8AK49-F1
#
_cell.length_a   1.000
_cell.length_b   1.000
_cell.length_c   1.000
_cell.angle_alpha   90.00
_cell.angle_beta   90.00
_cell.angle_gamma   90.00
#
_symmetry.space_group_name_H-M   'P 1'
#
loop_
_entity.id
_entity.type
_entity.pdbx_description
1 polymer ?
#
loop_
_entity_poly.entity_id
_entity_poly.type
_entity_poly.pdbx_seq_one_letter_code
_entity_poly.pdbx_strand_id
1 'polypeptide(L)'
;MSAPGPHAILLAIKVGPFTGEERDAVRQVVQIFGADAWKHTIVLFTHGDAGGPQLVQQAGPELQAVLQKAGNRFHVFNNARANNRGQVLDLLEAVQQMLEANGGQFYSNVRYEEVVQMLDHREAELREIYEKKLEEEIRGVESKYERKLEEEQQQCRQVEQRLQAELQEVKRYYRVLESGVRQVVEQTVPSDSFQEMLSQFNEKLKLNVLS
;
A
#
# COMPACT_ATOMS: atom_id res chain seq x y z
N MET A 1 5.36 20.52 -7.50
CA MET A 1 4.16 21.34 -7.72
C MET A 1 3.53 21.66 -6.38
N SER A 2 2.84 22.79 -6.25
CA SER A 2 2.25 23.24 -4.97
C SER A 2 0.78 22.84 -4.80
N ALA A 3 0.26 21.84 -5.55
CA ALA A 3 -1.09 21.33 -5.34
C ALA A 3 -1.18 20.63 -3.96
N PRO A 4 -2.32 20.71 -3.25
CA PRO A 4 -3.61 21.30 -3.63
C PRO A 4 -3.63 22.84 -3.59
N GLY A 5 -2.57 23.46 -3.08
CA GLY A 5 -2.36 24.90 -3.09
C GLY A 5 -1.24 25.33 -2.13
N PRO A 6 -0.61 26.51 -2.34
CA PRO A 6 0.39 27.04 -1.41
C PRO A 6 -0.23 27.50 -0.09
N HIS A 7 0.47 27.23 1.02
CA HIS A 7 0.12 27.78 2.34
C HIS A 7 0.35 29.29 2.43
N ALA A 8 1.41 29.78 1.79
CA ALA A 8 1.74 31.19 1.71
C ALA A 8 2.38 31.52 0.36
N ILE A 9 2.12 32.73 -0.11
CA ILE A 9 2.74 33.34 -1.27
C ILE A 9 3.69 34.43 -0.74
N LEU A 10 4.99 34.26 -0.96
CA LEU A 10 5.97 35.27 -0.54
C LEU A 10 6.28 36.19 -1.71
N LEU A 11 5.91 37.46 -1.58
CA LEU A 11 6.26 38.49 -2.56
C LEU A 11 7.54 39.19 -2.11
N ALA A 12 8.68 38.77 -2.68
CA ALA A 12 9.98 39.34 -2.34
C ALA A 12 10.21 40.69 -3.03
N ILE A 13 10.48 41.74 -2.26
CA ILE A 13 10.74 43.11 -2.72
C ILE A 13 12.07 43.58 -2.10
N LYS A 14 12.91 44.31 -2.84
CA LYS A 14 14.13 44.87 -2.26
C LYS A 14 13.81 46.14 -1.47
N VAL A 15 14.50 46.35 -0.35
CA VAL A 15 14.41 47.62 0.40
C VAL A 15 14.99 48.74 -0.47
N GLY A 16 14.15 49.68 -0.90
CA GLY A 16 14.54 50.77 -1.81
C GLY A 16 13.38 51.29 -2.69
N PRO A 17 13.68 52.06 -3.77
CA PRO A 17 12.67 52.53 -4.71
C PRO A 17 11.95 51.37 -5.40
N PHE A 18 10.62 51.43 -5.45
CA PHE A 18 9.80 50.42 -6.09
C PHE A 18 10.02 50.42 -7.61
N THR A 19 10.60 49.35 -8.12
CA THR A 19 11.07 49.23 -9.51
C THR A 19 9.97 48.74 -10.46
N GLY A 20 10.19 48.90 -11.77
CA GLY A 20 9.30 48.36 -12.80
C GLY A 20 9.14 46.84 -12.72
N GLU A 21 10.22 46.12 -12.42
CA GLU A 21 10.21 44.66 -12.27
C GLU A 21 9.32 44.21 -11.11
N GLU A 22 9.39 44.91 -9.97
CA GLU A 22 8.55 44.61 -8.81
C GLU A 22 7.07 44.93 -9.08
N ARG A 23 6.77 45.97 -9.86
CA ARG A 23 5.41 46.25 -10.35
C ARG A 23 4.88 45.12 -11.24
N ASP A 24 5.72 44.60 -12.12
CA ASP A 24 5.34 43.50 -13.01
C ASP A 24 5.11 42.21 -12.23
N ALA A 25 5.95 41.91 -11.24
CA ALA A 25 5.74 40.77 -10.34
C ALA A 25 4.40 40.87 -9.59
N VAL A 26 4.06 42.04 -9.05
CA VAL A 26 2.76 42.29 -8.39
C VAL A 26 1.59 42.07 -9.36
N ARG A 27 1.71 42.53 -10.60
CA ARG A 27 0.67 42.32 -11.64
C ARG A 27 0.51 40.84 -11.98
N GLN A 28 1.63 40.13 -12.13
CA GLN A 28 1.62 38.69 -12.43
C GLN A 28 0.98 37.86 -11.33
N VAL A 29 1.23 38.18 -10.04
CA VAL A 29 0.56 37.49 -8.92
C VAL A 29 -0.95 37.55 -9.06
N VAL A 30 -1.51 38.72 -9.35
CA VAL A 30 -2.97 38.87 -9.54
C VAL A 30 -3.46 38.18 -10.81
N GLN A 31 -2.68 38.21 -11.89
CA GLN A 31 -3.05 37.57 -13.14
C GLN A 31 -3.09 36.04 -13.04
N ILE A 32 -2.16 35.46 -12.29
CA ILE A 32 -2.01 34.00 -12.15
C ILE A 32 -2.94 33.46 -11.05
N PHE A 33 -2.96 34.13 -9.89
CA PHE A 33 -3.62 33.66 -8.68
C PHE A 33 -4.90 34.46 -8.33
N GLY A 34 -5.29 35.44 -9.15
CA GLY A 34 -6.48 36.24 -8.87
C GLY A 34 -6.34 37.14 -7.64
N ALA A 35 -7.43 37.83 -7.29
CA ALA A 35 -7.44 38.79 -6.20
C ALA A 35 -7.38 38.13 -4.81
N ASP A 36 -7.93 36.92 -4.66
CA ASP A 36 -7.95 36.22 -3.37
C ASP A 36 -6.57 35.75 -2.91
N ALA A 37 -5.60 35.66 -3.83
CA ALA A 37 -4.21 35.35 -3.52
C ALA A 37 -3.63 36.27 -2.46
N TRP A 38 -4.05 37.54 -2.45
CA TRP A 38 -3.60 38.51 -1.45
C TRP A 38 -3.90 38.07 -0.01
N LYS A 39 -4.97 37.31 0.23
CA LYS A 39 -5.27 36.73 1.55
C LYS A 39 -4.21 35.75 2.02
N HIS A 40 -3.39 35.19 1.13
CA HIS A 40 -2.30 34.28 1.48
C HIS A 40 -0.92 34.86 1.16
N THR A 41 -0.83 36.17 0.87
CA THR A 41 0.44 36.83 0.53
C THR A 41 1.07 37.52 1.74
N ILE A 42 2.39 37.32 1.92
CA ILE A 42 3.24 38.10 2.81
C ILE A 42 4.30 38.80 1.96
N VAL A 43 4.47 40.11 2.16
CA VAL A 43 5.51 40.89 1.49
C VAL A 43 6.84 40.67 2.22
N LEU A 44 7.83 40.11 1.53
CA LEU A 44 9.15 39.84 2.09
C LEU A 44 10.14 40.92 1.62
N PHE A 45 10.53 41.83 2.51
CA PHE A 45 11.54 42.81 2.21
C PHE A 45 12.94 42.21 2.36
N THR A 46 13.75 42.27 1.29
CA THR A 46 15.13 41.78 1.27
C THR A 46 16.11 42.95 1.34
N HIS A 47 17.34 42.71 1.82
CA HIS A 47 18.35 43.76 2.11
C HIS A 47 17.98 44.65 3.32
N GLY A 48 17.44 44.02 4.38
CA GLY A 48 17.02 44.69 5.62
C GLY A 48 18.12 45.41 6.42
N ASP A 49 19.37 45.23 6.04
CA ASP A 49 20.57 45.91 6.51
C ASP A 49 20.57 47.43 6.19
N ALA A 50 19.81 47.88 5.19
CA ALA A 50 19.77 49.28 4.76
C ALA A 50 18.79 50.20 5.53
N GLY A 51 18.00 49.69 6.48
CA GLY A 51 17.24 50.57 7.39
C GLY A 51 15.92 50.06 7.96
N GLY A 52 15.81 48.74 8.16
CA GLY A 52 14.80 48.15 9.04
C GLY A 52 13.33 48.49 8.72
N PRO A 53 12.41 48.33 9.69
CA PRO A 53 10.97 48.61 9.51
C PRO A 53 10.65 50.07 9.16
N GLN A 54 11.58 50.99 9.44
CA GLN A 54 11.41 52.43 9.22
C GLN A 54 11.40 52.79 7.73
N LEU A 55 12.11 52.02 6.89
CA LEU A 55 12.06 52.21 5.43
C LEU A 55 10.74 51.78 4.80
N VAL A 56 10.00 50.86 5.44
CA VAL A 56 8.64 50.49 5.02
C VAL A 56 7.68 51.66 5.24
N GLN A 57 7.88 52.47 6.28
CA GLN A 57 7.09 53.67 6.53
C GLN A 57 7.39 54.80 5.52
N GLN A 58 8.58 54.80 4.94
CA GLN A 58 8.98 55.73 3.87
C GLN A 58 8.63 55.23 2.46
N ALA A 59 7.97 54.07 2.37
CA ALA A 59 7.55 53.51 1.10
C ALA A 59 6.61 54.46 0.34
N GLY A 60 6.86 54.60 -0.97
CA GLY A 60 6.00 55.38 -1.85
C GLY A 60 4.56 54.85 -1.93
N PRO A 61 3.61 55.66 -2.44
CA PRO A 61 2.18 55.37 -2.39
C PRO A 61 1.80 54.03 -3.06
N GLU A 62 2.55 53.60 -4.06
CA GLU A 62 2.30 52.33 -4.74
C GLU A 62 2.64 51.10 -3.90
N LEU A 63 3.79 51.12 -3.22
CA LEU A 63 4.19 50.02 -2.34
C LEU A 63 3.28 49.97 -1.11
N GLN A 64 2.82 51.13 -0.62
CA GLN A 64 1.76 51.20 0.40
C GLN A 64 0.47 50.53 -0.07
N ALA A 65 0.05 50.73 -1.32
CA ALA A 65 -1.12 50.05 -1.87
C ALA A 65 -0.93 48.52 -1.96
N VAL A 66 0.28 48.05 -2.25
CA VAL A 66 0.60 46.60 -2.24
C VAL A 66 0.51 46.03 -0.82
N LEU A 67 1.08 46.72 0.17
CA LEU A 67 1.00 46.31 1.58
C LEU A 67 -0.43 46.26 2.07
N GLN A 68 -1.26 47.25 1.72
CA GLN A 68 -2.69 47.27 2.07
C GLN A 68 -3.45 46.09 1.49
N LYS A 69 -3.20 45.72 0.22
CA LYS A 69 -3.79 44.51 -0.39
C LYS A 69 -3.37 43.26 0.36
N ALA A 70 -2.10 43.18 0.75
CA ALA A 70 -1.58 42.12 1.61
C ALA A 70 -2.00 42.26 3.08
N GLY A 71 -2.97 43.09 3.45
CA GLY A 71 -3.42 43.24 4.84
C GLY A 71 -2.33 43.71 5.80
N ASN A 72 -1.40 44.52 5.30
CA ASN A 72 -0.20 44.99 6.00
C ASN A 72 0.71 43.88 6.55
N ARG A 73 0.66 42.67 5.97
CA ARG A 73 1.56 41.58 6.31
C ARG A 73 2.87 41.73 5.54
N PHE A 74 3.93 42.03 6.27
CA PHE A 74 5.28 42.04 5.73
C PHE A 74 6.28 41.49 6.74
N HIS A 75 7.41 41.02 6.21
CA HIS A 75 8.53 40.57 7.01
C HIS A 75 9.83 41.11 6.40
N VAL A 76 10.78 41.54 7.23
CA VAL A 76 12.08 42.07 6.77
C VAL A 76 13.15 41.01 6.98
N PHE A 77 13.74 40.54 5.89
CA PHE A 77 14.71 39.47 5.88
C PHE A 77 16.12 40.00 5.55
N ASN A 78 17.09 39.66 6.40
CA ASN A 78 18.48 40.07 6.21
C ASN A 78 19.29 38.92 5.60
N ASN A 79 19.45 38.96 4.27
CA ASN A 79 20.18 37.95 3.52
C ASN A 79 21.69 37.90 3.85
N ALA A 80 22.27 38.97 4.41
CA ALA A 80 23.68 38.98 4.84
C ALA A 80 23.91 38.17 6.13
N ARG A 81 22.84 37.86 6.88
CA ARG A 81 22.86 36.99 8.06
C ARG A 81 22.13 35.68 7.81
N ALA A 82 22.42 35.03 6.67
CA ALA A 82 21.76 33.80 6.23
C ALA A 82 21.77 32.64 7.27
N ASN A 83 22.73 32.61 8.20
CA ASN A 83 22.81 31.61 9.27
C ASN A 83 21.88 31.90 10.47
N ASN A 84 21.19 33.04 10.49
CA ASN A 84 20.30 33.41 11.58
C ASN A 84 18.94 32.71 11.44
N ARG A 85 18.82 31.54 12.06
CA ARG A 85 17.57 30.76 12.10
C ARG A 85 16.40 31.51 12.76
N GLY A 86 16.66 32.52 13.59
CA GLY A 86 15.61 33.33 14.21
C GLY A 86 14.69 34.02 13.20
N GLN A 87 15.25 34.63 12.15
CA GLN A 87 14.45 35.31 11.11
C GLN A 87 13.56 34.34 10.33
N VAL A 88 14.02 33.09 10.15
CA VAL A 88 13.21 32.05 9.52
C VAL A 88 12.05 31.64 10.44
N LEU A 89 12.30 31.49 11.74
CA LEU A 89 11.25 31.18 12.71
C LEU A 89 10.19 32.29 12.78
N ASP A 90 10.62 33.56 12.82
CA ASP A 90 9.72 34.71 12.82
C ASP A 90 8.85 34.76 11.55
N LEU A 91 9.42 34.43 10.39
CA LEU A 91 8.67 34.33 9.13
C LEU A 91 7.66 33.17 9.16
N LEU A 92 8.04 32.01 9.70
CA LEU A 92 7.14 30.86 9.83
C LEU A 92 5.99 31.16 10.79
N GLU A 93 6.25 31.88 11.88
CA GLU A 93 5.21 32.35 12.79
C GLU A 93 4.23 33.30 12.09
N ALA A 94 4.74 34.24 11.28
CA ALA A 94 3.89 35.12 10.48
C ALA A 94 3.03 34.34 9.45
N VAL A 95 3.58 33.29 8.84
CA VAL A 95 2.83 32.37 7.96
C VAL A 95 1.74 31.65 8.74
N GLN A 96 2.05 31.15 9.95
CA GLN A 96 1.09 30.44 10.78
C GLN A 96 -0.07 31.34 11.23
N GLN A 97 0.23 32.55 11.73
CA GLN A 97 -0.78 33.53 12.10
C GLN A 97 -1.69 33.91 10.92
N MET A 98 -1.11 34.03 9.72
CA MET A 98 -1.87 34.26 8.51
C MET A 98 -2.80 33.08 8.17
N LEU A 99 -2.31 31.84 8.25
CA LEU A 99 -3.12 30.66 8.00
C LEU A 99 -4.29 30.58 8.98
N GLU A 100 -4.03 30.81 10.27
CA GLU A 100 -5.06 30.82 11.31
C GLU A 100 -6.13 31.89 11.04
N ALA A 101 -5.72 33.10 10.63
CA ALA A 101 -6.64 34.16 10.22
C ALA A 101 -7.48 33.80 8.97
N ASN A 102 -6.97 32.89 8.12
CA ASN A 102 -7.68 32.35 6.96
C ASN A 102 -8.41 31.02 7.25
N GLY A 103 -8.64 30.67 8.52
CA GLY A 103 -9.36 29.45 8.90
C GLY A 103 -8.55 28.16 8.69
N GLY A 104 -7.22 28.27 8.69
CA GLY A 104 -6.29 27.14 8.54
C GLY A 104 -6.19 26.58 7.12
N GLN A 105 -6.80 27.24 6.13
CA GLN A 105 -6.83 26.76 4.74
C GLN A 105 -5.62 27.24 3.94
N PHE A 106 -5.16 26.43 2.99
CA PHE A 106 -4.21 26.87 1.96
C PHE A 106 -4.93 27.68 0.88
N TYR A 107 -4.18 28.45 0.08
CA TYR A 107 -4.74 29.15 -1.06
C TYR A 107 -5.14 28.16 -2.16
N SER A 108 -6.34 28.28 -2.71
CA SER A 108 -6.80 27.48 -3.85
C SER A 108 -7.45 28.35 -4.93
N ASN A 109 -7.52 27.83 -6.15
CA ASN A 109 -8.28 28.37 -7.26
C ASN A 109 -8.70 27.25 -8.22
N VAL A 110 -9.47 27.60 -9.26
CA VAL A 110 -9.96 26.65 -10.28
C VAL A 110 -8.84 25.81 -10.89
N ARG A 111 -7.64 26.38 -11.14
CA ARG A 111 -6.51 25.61 -11.69
C ARG A 111 -5.97 24.58 -10.71
N TYR A 112 -5.90 24.93 -9.43
CA TYR A 112 -5.50 23.97 -8.39
C TYR A 112 -6.55 22.86 -8.23
N GLU A 113 -7.84 23.21 -8.26
CA GLU A 113 -8.93 22.24 -8.22
C GLU A 113 -8.90 21.29 -9.42
N GLU A 114 -8.70 21.80 -10.64
CA GLU A 114 -8.52 20.99 -11.86
C GLU A 114 -7.33 20.03 -11.75
N VAL A 115 -6.21 20.49 -11.19
CA VAL A 115 -5.03 19.63 -10.96
C VAL A 115 -5.34 18.54 -9.95
N VAL A 116 -6.01 18.85 -8.84
CA VAL A 116 -6.42 17.85 -7.84
C VAL A 116 -7.36 16.83 -8.46
N GLN A 117 -8.40 17.26 -9.19
CA GLN A 117 -9.33 16.35 -9.87
C GLN A 117 -8.62 15.44 -10.89
N MET A 118 -7.66 15.98 -11.65
CA MET A 118 -6.85 15.21 -12.59
C MET A 118 -6.00 14.15 -11.88
N LEU A 119 -5.38 14.51 -10.74
CA LEU A 119 -4.59 13.60 -9.93
C LEU A 119 -5.46 12.50 -9.33
N ASP A 120 -6.61 12.86 -8.75
CA ASP A 120 -7.58 11.93 -8.17
C ASP A 120 -8.09 10.94 -9.21
N HIS A 121 -8.44 11.42 -10.41
CA HIS A 121 -8.88 10.57 -11.51
C HIS A 121 -7.79 9.58 -11.93
N ARG A 122 -6.56 10.07 -12.11
CA ARG A 122 -5.42 9.22 -12.49
C ARG A 122 -5.04 8.21 -11.41
N GLU A 123 -5.16 8.59 -10.14
CA GLU A 123 -4.97 7.66 -9.02
C GLU A 123 -6.03 6.56 -9.04
N ALA A 124 -7.31 6.92 -9.27
CA ALA A 124 -8.40 5.95 -9.37
C ALA A 124 -8.19 4.97 -10.53
N GLU A 125 -7.81 5.45 -11.72
CA GLU A 125 -7.48 4.60 -12.87
C GLU A 125 -6.35 3.62 -12.56
N LEU A 126 -5.27 4.11 -11.93
CA LEU A 126 -4.15 3.26 -11.53
C LEU A 126 -4.56 2.23 -10.48
N ARG A 127 -5.39 2.62 -9.51
CA ARG A 127 -5.87 1.72 -8.46
C ARG A 127 -6.70 0.58 -9.06
N GLU A 128 -7.60 0.89 -9.99
CA GLU A 128 -8.41 -0.14 -10.69
C GLU A 128 -7.52 -1.13 -11.46
N ILE A 129 -6.46 -0.66 -12.12
CA ILE A 129 -5.51 -1.52 -12.83
C ILE A 129 -4.80 -2.47 -11.85
N TYR A 130 -4.35 -1.96 -10.70
CA TYR A 130 -3.66 -2.79 -9.70
C TYR A 130 -4.60 -3.78 -9.00
N GLU A 131 -5.85 -3.40 -8.76
CA GLU A 131 -6.88 -4.28 -8.20
C GLU A 131 -7.16 -5.47 -9.14
N LYS A 132 -7.38 -5.21 -10.44
CA LYS A 132 -7.56 -6.29 -11.43
C LYS A 132 -6.36 -7.21 -11.51
N LYS A 133 -5.15 -6.64 -11.51
CA LYS A 133 -3.92 -7.44 -11.54
C LYS A 133 -3.77 -8.31 -10.30
N LEU A 134 -4.12 -7.78 -9.12
CA LEU A 134 -4.11 -8.54 -7.87
C LEU A 134 -5.11 -9.71 -7.93
N GLU A 135 -6.32 -9.47 -8.42
CA GLU A 135 -7.34 -10.52 -8.60
C GLU A 135 -6.89 -11.63 -9.57
N GLU A 136 -6.23 -11.27 -10.67
CA GLU A 136 -5.68 -12.23 -11.62
C GLU A 136 -4.58 -13.10 -11.00
N GLU A 137 -3.67 -12.50 -10.23
CA GLU A 137 -2.61 -13.21 -9.52
C GLU A 137 -3.18 -14.14 -8.43
N ILE A 138 -4.15 -13.67 -7.63
CA ILE A 138 -4.84 -14.48 -6.63
C ILE A 138 -5.48 -15.70 -7.30
N ARG A 139 -6.26 -15.49 -8.36
CA ARG A 139 -6.92 -16.56 -9.11
C ARG A 139 -5.91 -17.55 -9.71
N GLY A 140 -4.77 -17.05 -10.19
CA GLY A 140 -3.68 -17.87 -10.70
C GLY A 140 -3.09 -18.78 -9.63
N VAL A 141 -2.88 -18.25 -8.42
CA VAL A 141 -2.39 -19.02 -7.27
C VAL A 141 -3.44 -20.03 -6.81
N GLU A 142 -4.70 -19.63 -6.64
CA GLU A 142 -5.80 -20.50 -6.24
C GLU A 142 -5.94 -21.69 -7.21
N SER A 143 -6.06 -21.43 -8.51
CA SER A 143 -6.18 -22.47 -9.54
C SER A 143 -4.97 -23.42 -9.58
N LYS A 144 -3.77 -22.92 -9.25
CA LYS A 144 -2.57 -23.76 -9.17
C LYS A 144 -2.66 -24.74 -7.99
N TYR A 145 -3.18 -24.32 -6.85
CA TYR A 145 -3.28 -25.16 -5.66
C TYR A 145 -4.52 -26.06 -5.67
N GLU A 146 -5.63 -25.62 -6.29
CA GLU A 146 -6.79 -26.48 -6.54
C GLU A 146 -6.41 -27.69 -7.37
N ARG A 147 -5.68 -27.50 -8.50
CA ARG A 147 -5.21 -28.62 -9.34
C ARG A 147 -4.33 -29.60 -8.58
N LYS A 148 -3.38 -29.08 -7.79
CA LYS A 148 -2.51 -29.92 -6.93
C LYS A 148 -3.33 -30.71 -5.91
N LEU A 149 -4.32 -30.08 -5.30
CA LEU A 149 -5.19 -30.74 -4.33
C LEU A 149 -6.01 -31.85 -5.00
N GLU A 150 -6.55 -31.62 -6.19
CA GLU A 150 -7.28 -32.62 -6.97
C GLU A 150 -6.40 -33.81 -7.36
N GLU A 151 -5.17 -33.56 -7.81
CA GLU A 151 -4.18 -34.60 -8.13
C GLU A 151 -3.86 -35.47 -6.91
N GLU A 152 -3.54 -34.86 -5.77
CA GLU A 152 -3.25 -35.57 -4.51
C GLU A 152 -4.48 -36.36 -4.02
N GLN A 153 -5.69 -35.79 -4.12
CA GLN A 153 -6.92 -36.50 -3.78
C GLN A 153 -7.16 -37.71 -4.68
N GLN A 154 -6.86 -37.60 -5.97
CA GLN A 154 -6.99 -38.71 -6.90
C GLN A 154 -5.97 -39.82 -6.59
N GLN A 155 -4.74 -39.46 -6.25
CA GLN A 155 -3.73 -40.42 -5.80
C GLN A 155 -4.16 -41.13 -4.51
N CYS A 156 -4.65 -40.37 -3.53
CA CYS A 156 -5.14 -40.93 -2.27
C CYS A 156 -6.27 -41.94 -2.51
N ARG A 157 -7.24 -41.60 -3.37
CA ARG A 157 -8.33 -42.52 -3.78
C ARG A 157 -7.80 -43.79 -4.43
N GLN A 158 -6.77 -43.71 -5.28
CA GLN A 158 -6.17 -44.89 -5.90
C GLN A 158 -5.49 -45.79 -4.86
N VAL A 159 -4.78 -45.21 -3.90
CA VAL A 159 -4.15 -45.96 -2.80
C VAL A 159 -5.20 -46.64 -1.93
N GLU A 160 -6.29 -45.94 -1.57
CA GLU A 160 -7.40 -46.50 -0.80
C GLU A 160 -8.07 -47.67 -1.54
N GLN A 161 -8.33 -47.54 -2.83
CA GLN A 161 -8.89 -48.62 -3.65
C GLN A 161 -7.98 -49.85 -3.68
N ARG A 162 -6.67 -49.64 -3.83
CA ARG A 162 -5.69 -50.73 -3.81
C ARG A 162 -5.62 -51.42 -2.46
N LEU A 163 -5.61 -50.66 -1.37
CA LEU A 163 -5.67 -51.19 0.00
C LEU A 163 -6.93 -52.05 0.18
N GLN A 164 -8.09 -51.59 -0.26
CA GLN A 164 -9.33 -52.36 -0.17
C GLN A 164 -9.28 -53.66 -0.98
N ALA A 165 -8.72 -53.64 -2.18
CA ALA A 165 -8.55 -54.83 -3.02
C ALA A 165 -7.63 -55.86 -2.34
N GLU A 166 -6.45 -55.44 -1.86
CA GLU A 166 -5.50 -56.32 -1.18
C GLU A 166 -6.11 -56.91 0.11
N LEU A 167 -6.84 -56.10 0.90
CA LEU A 167 -7.58 -56.59 2.07
C LEU A 167 -8.64 -57.62 1.70
N GLN A 168 -9.35 -57.44 0.57
CA GLN A 168 -10.32 -58.42 0.10
C GLN A 168 -9.67 -59.74 -0.31
N GLU A 169 -8.53 -59.68 -1.01
CA GLU A 169 -7.78 -60.88 -1.39
C GLU A 169 -7.26 -61.64 -0.17
N VAL A 170 -6.67 -60.95 0.81
CA VAL A 170 -6.22 -61.56 2.07
C VAL A 170 -7.39 -62.20 2.80
N LYS A 171 -8.53 -61.49 2.94
CA LYS A 171 -9.74 -62.05 3.56
C LYS A 171 -10.27 -63.27 2.80
N ARG A 172 -10.21 -63.25 1.46
CA ARG A 172 -10.65 -64.38 0.62
C ARG A 172 -9.74 -65.59 0.83
N TYR A 173 -8.43 -65.38 0.82
CA TYR A 173 -7.44 -66.43 1.07
C TYR A 173 -7.68 -67.13 2.40
N TYR A 174 -7.80 -66.36 3.50
CA TYR A 174 -8.02 -66.96 4.82
C TYR A 174 -9.41 -67.58 4.99
N ARG A 175 -10.46 -67.09 4.30
CA ARG A 175 -11.76 -67.78 4.26
C ARG A 175 -11.68 -69.16 3.62
N VAL A 176 -10.92 -69.29 2.52
CA VAL A 176 -10.69 -70.60 1.88
C VAL A 176 -9.93 -71.51 2.83
N LEU A 177 -8.88 -70.99 3.48
CA LEU A 177 -8.10 -71.70 4.49
C LEU A 177 -8.99 -72.25 5.61
N GLU A 178 -9.80 -71.38 6.23
CA GLU A 178 -10.72 -71.73 7.32
C GLU A 178 -11.75 -72.79 6.87
N SER A 179 -12.31 -72.65 5.66
CA SER A 179 -13.26 -73.64 5.13
C SER A 179 -12.64 -75.03 4.89
N GLY A 180 -11.33 -75.08 4.62
CA GLY A 180 -10.58 -76.32 4.47
C GLY A 180 -10.28 -77.04 5.79
N VAL A 181 -10.36 -76.35 6.93
CA VAL A 181 -10.02 -76.93 8.26
C VAL A 181 -10.89 -78.14 8.55
N ARG A 182 -12.21 -78.03 8.30
CA ARG A 182 -13.16 -79.12 8.54
C ARG A 182 -12.77 -80.40 7.79
N GLN A 183 -12.39 -80.27 6.52
CA GLN A 183 -12.02 -81.41 5.67
C GLN A 183 -10.71 -82.09 6.10
N VAL A 184 -9.83 -81.39 6.81
CA VAL A 184 -8.60 -81.98 7.35
C VAL A 184 -8.87 -82.64 8.68
N VAL A 185 -9.65 -81.99 9.56
CA VAL A 185 -10.07 -82.58 10.84
C VAL A 185 -10.87 -83.87 10.63
N GLU A 186 -11.72 -83.95 9.61
CA GLU A 186 -12.47 -85.17 9.27
C GLU A 186 -11.59 -86.34 8.79
N GLN A 187 -10.33 -86.07 8.42
CA GLN A 187 -9.37 -87.08 7.96
C GLN A 187 -8.30 -87.42 9.01
N THR A 188 -8.31 -86.74 10.16
CA THR A 188 -7.37 -86.95 11.26
C THR A 188 -7.98 -87.85 12.33
N VAL A 189 -7.15 -88.63 13.02
CA VAL A 189 -7.58 -89.46 14.16
C VAL A 189 -7.31 -88.73 15.48
N PRO A 190 -8.06 -89.02 16.57
CA PRO A 190 -7.93 -88.30 17.84
C PRO A 190 -6.54 -88.36 18.51
N SER A 191 -5.67 -89.27 18.06
CA SER A 191 -4.29 -89.43 18.52
C SER A 191 -3.27 -88.59 17.74
N ASP A 192 -3.67 -87.97 16.63
CA ASP A 192 -2.76 -87.17 15.81
C ASP A 192 -2.31 -85.92 16.56
N SER A 193 -1.02 -85.61 16.48
CA SER A 193 -0.45 -84.39 17.06
C SER A 193 -0.80 -83.17 16.21
N PHE A 194 -0.76 -81.99 16.84
CA PHE A 194 -1.01 -80.73 16.13
C PHE A 194 -0.06 -80.49 14.95
N GLN A 195 1.19 -80.94 15.04
CA GLN A 195 2.14 -80.82 13.94
C GLN A 195 1.82 -81.74 12.76
N GLU A 196 1.32 -82.95 13.01
CA GLU A 196 0.87 -83.87 11.96
C GLU A 196 -0.38 -83.33 11.25
N MET A 197 -1.33 -82.77 12.01
CA MET A 197 -2.50 -82.08 11.46
C MET A 197 -2.11 -80.88 10.59
N LEU A 198 -1.16 -80.06 11.04
CA LEU A 198 -0.65 -78.92 10.25
C LEU A 198 0.06 -79.36 8.97
N SER A 199 0.85 -80.44 9.02
CA SER A 199 1.54 -80.98 7.84
C SER A 199 0.54 -81.46 6.78
N GLN A 200 -0.47 -82.22 7.18
CA GLN A 200 -1.53 -82.70 6.28
C GLN A 200 -2.36 -81.54 5.69
N PHE A 201 -2.62 -80.51 6.51
CA PHE A 201 -3.34 -79.31 6.07
C PHE A 201 -2.60 -78.55 4.97
N ASN A 202 -1.30 -78.31 5.16
CA ASN A 202 -0.45 -77.64 4.19
C ASN A 202 -0.28 -78.44 2.88
N GLU A 203 -0.15 -79.77 2.99
CA GLU A 203 -0.05 -80.66 1.83
C GLU A 203 -1.33 -80.65 0.99
N LYS A 204 -2.50 -80.71 1.63
CA LYS A 204 -3.80 -80.80 0.97
C LYS A 204 -4.21 -79.51 0.26
N LEU A 205 -3.90 -78.35 0.85
CA LEU A 205 -4.17 -77.06 0.25
C LEU A 205 -3.04 -76.56 -0.67
N LYS A 206 -1.96 -77.36 -0.84
CA LYS A 206 -0.75 -77.00 -1.60
C LYS A 206 -0.18 -75.65 -1.19
N LEU A 207 -0.18 -75.39 0.12
CA LEU A 207 0.28 -74.12 0.67
C LEU A 207 1.73 -74.25 1.11
N ASN A 208 2.62 -73.45 0.50
CA ASN A 208 3.96 -73.21 1.03
C ASN A 208 3.88 -72.17 2.15
N VAL A 209 3.18 -72.51 3.24
CA VAL A 209 3.21 -71.69 4.45
C VAL A 209 4.33 -72.25 5.33
N LEU A 210 5.43 -71.48 5.36
CA LEU A 210 6.70 -71.69 6.07
C LEU A 210 7.74 -72.56 5.34
N SER A 211 8.63 -71.87 4.62
CA SER A 211 10.07 -72.21 4.52
C SER A 211 10.87 -71.03 5.05
#